data_AF-A0A7U9S622-F1
#
_entry.id   AF-A0A7U9S622-F1
#
_cell.length_a   1.000
_cell.length_b   1.000
_cell.length_c   1.000
_cell.angle_alpha   90.00
_cell.angle_beta   90.00
_cell.angle_gamma   90.00
#
_symmetry.space_group_name_H-M   'P 1'
#
loop_
_entity.id
_entity.type
_entity.pdbx_description
1 polymer ?
#
loop_
_entity_poly.entity_id
_entity_poly.type
_entity_poly.pdbx_seq_one_letter_code
_entity_poly.pdbx_strand_id
1 'polypeptide(L)' 'MKPSAQVTELERNALLLYPYILKQTISHGRAAEILGIRKNDLIDIYDKLGFSYLDLIMDDLDVALNAYKSVKSKGTMA' A
#
# COMPACT_ATOMS: atom_id res chain seq x y z
N MET A 1 -11.49 18.21 -19.91
CA MET A 1 -11.27 18.80 -18.56
C MET A 1 -9.78 18.81 -18.29
N LYS A 2 -9.18 19.97 -18.00
CA LYS A 2 -7.84 20.02 -17.39
C LYS A 2 -7.99 19.61 -15.92
N PRO A 3 -7.11 18.77 -15.35
CA PRO A 3 -7.07 18.55 -13.92
C PRO A 3 -6.91 19.90 -13.21
N SER A 4 -7.67 20.16 -12.16
CA SER A 4 -7.43 21.34 -11.32
C SER A 4 -6.04 21.19 -10.69
N ALA A 5 -5.25 22.26 -10.68
CA ALA A 5 -3.84 22.22 -10.26
C ALA A 5 -3.61 21.57 -8.87
N GLN A 6 -4.62 21.62 -7.99
CA GLN A 6 -4.61 21.01 -6.66
C GLN A 6 -4.59 19.48 -6.69
N VAL A 7 -5.33 18.84 -7.62
CA VAL A 7 -5.33 17.37 -7.74
C VAL A 7 -3.94 16.87 -8.15
N THR A 8 -3.28 17.58 -9.07
CA THR A 8 -1.91 17.27 -9.49
C THR A 8 -0.85 17.52 -8.42
N GLU A 9 -1.07 18.47 -7.50
CA GLU A 9 -0.16 18.70 -6.38
C GLU A 9 -0.31 17.60 -5.32
N LEU A 10 -1.56 17.21 -5.02
CA LEU A 10 -1.82 16.11 -4.10
C LEU A 10 -1.24 14.78 -4.59
N GLU A 11 -1.44 14.44 -5.87
CA GLU A 11 -0.85 13.25 -6.50
C GLU A 11 0.69 13.29 -6.44
N ARG A 12 1.30 14.43 -6.74
CA ARG A 12 2.76 14.62 -6.61
C ARG A 12 3.23 14.39 -5.18
N ASN A 13 2.56 15.00 -4.21
CA ASN A 13 2.94 14.89 -2.80
C ASN A 13 2.74 13.45 -2.28
N ALA A 14 1.69 12.76 -2.71
CA ALA A 14 1.48 11.35 -2.43
C ALA A 14 2.63 10.49 -2.99
N LEU A 15 3.07 10.74 -4.23
CA LEU A 15 4.20 10.02 -4.83
C LEU A 15 5.52 10.26 -4.07
N LEU A 16 5.74 11.45 -3.51
CA LEU A 16 6.92 11.73 -2.68
C LEU A 16 6.95 10.90 -1.40
N LEU A 17 5.79 10.53 -0.85
CA LEU A 17 5.69 9.72 0.37
C LEU A 17 5.81 8.22 0.10
N TYR A 18 5.52 7.75 -1.12
CA TYR A 18 5.47 6.32 -1.46
C TYR A 18 6.76 5.54 -1.13
N PRO A 19 7.99 6.04 -1.38
CA PRO A 19 9.20 5.31 -0.99
C PRO A 19 9.37 5.11 0.52
N TYR A 20 8.82 6.02 1.34
CA TYR A 20 8.88 5.91 2.80
C TYR A 20 7.85 4.90 3.33
N ILE A 21 6.72 4.79 2.63
CA ILE A 21 5.70 3.76 2.86
C ILE A 21 6.27 2.38 2.53
N LEU A 22 6.85 2.21 1.33
CA LEU A 22 7.47 0.93 0.91
C LEU A 22 8.56 0.45 1.87
N LYS A 23 9.36 1.37 2.40
CA LYS A 23 10.41 1.07 3.40
C LYS A 23 9.88 0.89 4.82
N GLN A 24 8.55 0.86 5.01
CA GLN A 24 7.89 0.80 6.31
C GLN A 24 8.36 1.90 7.30
N THR A 25 8.90 3.01 6.80
CA THR A 25 9.38 4.11 7.65
C THR A 25 8.22 4.95 8.17
N ILE A 26 7.16 5.07 7.37
CA ILE A 26 5.88 5.62 7.78
C ILE A 26 4.76 4.68 7.33
N SER A 27 3.69 4.57 8.10
CA SER A 27 2.52 3.83 7.68
C SER A 27 1.69 4.62 6.66
N HIS A 28 0.86 3.93 5.89
CA HIS A 28 -0.14 4.56 5.02
C HIS A 28 -1.08 5.53 5.77
N GLY A 29 -1.41 5.22 7.03
CA GLY A 29 -2.21 6.12 7.88
C GLY A 29 -1.45 7.41 8.19
N ARG A 30 -0.17 7.29 8.55
CA ARG A 30 0.69 8.45 8.82
C ARG A 30 0.93 9.29 7.56
N ALA A 31 1.07 8.67 6.40
CA ALA A 31 1.17 9.38 5.13
C ALA A 31 -0.11 10.16 4.80
N ALA A 32 -1.28 9.57 5.02
CA ALA A 32 -2.57 10.24 4.82
C ALA A 32 -2.77 11.43 5.78
N GLU A 33 -2.34 11.30 7.05
CA GLU A 33 -2.31 12.41 8.00
C GLU A 33 -1.44 13.57 7.53
N ILE A 34 -0.24 13.29 7.01
CA ILE A 34 0.69 14.31 6.47
C ILE A 34 0.05 15.08 5.30
N LEU A 35 -0.70 14.38 4.46
CA LEU A 35 -1.38 14.97 3.29
C LEU A 35 -2.74 15.60 3.63
N GLY A 36 -3.24 15.42 4.86
CA GLY A 36 -4.54 15.94 5.28
C GLY A 36 -5.74 15.29 4.59
N ILE A 37 -5.60 14.03 4.15
CA ILE A 37 -6.66 13.28 3.43
C ILE A 37 -7.02 11.99 4.17
N ARG A 38 -8.12 11.34 3.78
CA ARG A 38 -8.45 10.02 4.35
C ARG A 38 -7.49 8.99 3.78
N LYS A 39 -7.20 7.96 4.58
CA LYS A 39 -6.36 6.84 4.14
C LYS A 39 -6.87 6.19 2.86
N ASN A 40 -8.18 5.98 2.73
CA ASN A 40 -8.78 5.40 1.52
C ASN A 40 -8.54 6.28 0.29
N ASP A 41 -8.59 7.61 0.44
CA ASP A 41 -8.32 8.54 -0.67
C ASP A 41 -6.86 8.42 -1.14
N LEU A 42 -5.92 8.21 -0.21
CA LEU A 42 -4.51 7.95 -0.55
C LEU A 42 -4.34 6.63 -1.31
N ILE A 43 -5.07 5.58 -0.90
CA ILE A 43 -5.07 4.28 -1.59
C ILE A 43 -5.59 4.42 -3.02
N ASP A 44 -6.70 5.13 -3.20
CA ASP A 44 -7.29 5.37 -4.51
C ASP A 44 -6.36 6.17 -5.43
N ILE A 45 -5.57 7.10 -4.88
CA ILE A 45 -4.55 7.83 -5.66
C ILE A 45 -3.48 6.86 -6.17
N TYR A 46 -2.95 5.99 -5.31
CA TYR A 46 -1.93 5.02 -5.72
C TYR A 46 -2.47 3.99 -6.73
N ASP A 47 -3.68 3.49 -6.52
CA ASP A 47 -4.34 2.54 -7.43
C ASP A 47 -4.51 3.15 -8.84
N LYS A 48 -5.03 4.38 -8.93
CA LYS A 48 -5.17 5.11 -10.21
C LYS A 48 -3.83 5.34 -10.93
N LEU A 49 -2.75 5.45 -10.19
CA LEU A 49 -1.40 5.65 -10.71
C LEU A 49 -0.65 4.33 -10.96
N GLY A 50 -1.25 3.18 -10.65
CA GLY A 50 -0.67 1.84 -10.86
C GLY A 50 0.34 1.41 -9.80
N PHE A 51 0.30 2.01 -8.61
CA PHE A 51 1.18 1.67 -7.49
C PHE A 51 0.51 0.70 -6.53
N SER A 52 1.23 -0.33 -6.10
CA SER A 52 0.72 -1.32 -5.15
C SER A 52 0.53 -0.69 -3.76
N TYR A 53 -0.65 -0.88 -3.18
CA TYR A 53 -0.93 -0.55 -1.78
C TYR A 53 -0.37 -1.59 -0.79
N LEU A 54 -0.15 -2.82 -1.27
CA LEU A 54 0.37 -3.89 -0.43
C LEU A 54 1.89 -3.92 -0.54
N ASP A 55 2.55 -3.73 0.60
CA ASP A 55 4.00 -3.89 0.80
C ASP A 55 4.43 -5.36 0.86
N LEU A 56 3.63 -6.27 0.29
CA LEU A 56 4.04 -7.65 0.14
C LEU A 56 5.04 -7.68 -1.01
N ILE A 57 6.31 -7.52 -0.65
CA ILE A 57 7.41 -7.99 -1.48
C ILE A 57 7.09 -9.46 -1.78
N MET A 58 7.32 -9.91 -3.01
CA MET A 58 6.99 -11.27 -3.46
C MET A 58 7.45 -12.35 -2.45
N ASP A 59 8.59 -12.10 -1.80
CA ASP A 59 9.17 -12.94 -0.74
C ASP A 59 8.28 -13.06 0.52
N ASP A 60 7.67 -11.97 0.99
CA ASP A 60 6.77 -11.98 2.15
C ASP A 60 5.45 -12.70 1.82
N LEU A 61 5.00 -12.60 0.56
CA LEU A 61 3.83 -13.32 0.07
C LEU A 61 4.10 -14.84 0.07
N ASP A 62 5.28 -15.27 -0.37
CA ASP A 62 5.68 -16.67 -0.36
C ASP A 62 5.82 -17.23 1.06
N VAL A 63 6.36 -16.45 2.00
CA VAL A 63 6.42 -16.83 3.42
C VAL A 63 5.01 -17.04 3.99
N ALA A 64 4.09 -16.09 3.75
CA ALA A 64 2.71 -16.19 4.21
C ALA A 64 1.97 -17.38 3.58
N LEU A 65 2.17 -17.60 2.28
CA LEU A 65 1.58 -18.72 1.54
C LEU A 65 2.09 -20.07 2.06
N ASN A 66 3.40 -20.17 2.34
CA ASN A 66 4.01 -21.38 2.88
C ASN A 66 3.54 -21.65 4.33
N ALA A 67 3.42 -20.61 5.16
CA ALA A 67 2.85 -20.74 6.50
C ALA A 67 1.41 -21.29 6.42
N TYR A 68 0.56 -20.74 5.56
CA TYR A 68 -0.80 -21.25 5.33
C TYR A 68 -0.82 -22.71 4.87
N LYS A 69 -0.01 -23.08 3.86
CA LYS A 69 0.11 -24.47 3.38
C LYS A 69 0.50 -25.42 4.50
N SER A 70 1.43 -25.02 5.37
CA SER A 70 1.90 -25.84 6.50
C SER A 70 0.83 -26.07 7.57
N VAL A 71 -0.05 -25.10 7.80
CA VAL A 71 -1.17 -25.24 8.73
C VAL A 71 -2.26 -26.11 8.11
N LYS A 72 -2.55 -25.92 6.82
CA LYS A 72 -3.54 -26.73 6.08
C LYS A 72 -3.14 -28.21 6.01
N SER A 73 -1.88 -28.52 5.73
CA SER A 73 -1.40 -29.90 5.69
C SER A 73 -1.49 -30.59 7.05
N LYS A 74 -1.20 -29.86 8.14
CA LYS A 74 -1.34 -30.36 9.51
C LYS A 74 -2.81 -30.57 9.93
N GLY A 75 -3.73 -29.72 9.46
CA GLY A 75 -5.16 -29.87 9.72
C GLY A 75 -5.84 -31.00 8.92
N THR A 76 -5.18 -31.55 7.89
CA THR A 76 -5.69 -32.69 7.10
C THR A 76 -5.16 -34.04 7.62
N MET A 77 -4.27 -34.04 8.61
CA MET A 77 -3.75 -35.25 9.27
C MET A 77 -4.43 -35.52 10.64
N ALA A 78 -5.68 -35.10 10.81
CA ALA A 78 -6.51 -35.41 11.98
C ALA A 78 -7.64 -36.37 11.60
#